data_AF-A0A1Z8V5V9-F1
#
_entry.id   AF-A0A1Z8V5V9-F1
#
_cell.length_a   1.000
_cell.length_b   1.000
_cell.length_c   1.000
_cell.angle_alpha   90.00
_cell.angle_beta   90.00
_cell.angle_gamma   90.00
#
_symmetry.space_group_name_H-M   'P 1'
#
loop_
_entity.id
_entity.type
_entity.pdbx_description
1 polymer ?
#
loop_
_entity_poly.entity_id
_entity_poly.type
_entity_poly.pdbx_seq_one_letter_code
_entity_poly.pdbx_strand_id
1 'polypeptide(L)'
;MDGVHDLGGEEGYGPVQVDYVSEPFDKEWEGREWGIAQCARTPNMTIDWWRYCRELIMPEDYLSRPYLDSWAQTDFATYIEAGWISLEEIDHQVSLSSMDYSGDLLPATSAQDILLDERNHAVRYDAPIESDPVFSTGQSIITNKQGHRGHTRLPQYARGVRGVIHAYHGAHVLPDQSAQGRQIHQHLYSVVFASSNLWPEIHDSKDKVFLDLWESYLTAAS
;
A
#
# COMPACT_ATOMS: atom_id res chain seq x y z
N MET A 1 -12.13 -1.85 -1.11
CA MET A 1 -12.48 -2.18 0.27
C MET A 1 -12.84 -0.88 0.96
N ASP A 2 -13.92 -0.81 1.73
CA ASP A 2 -14.32 0.43 2.43
C ASP A 2 -14.00 0.24 3.92
N GLY A 3 -12.70 0.31 4.21
CA GLY A 3 -12.15 0.10 5.55
C GLY A 3 -11.62 1.39 6.15
N VAL A 4 -11.31 1.37 7.46
CA VAL A 4 -10.86 2.54 8.21
C VAL A 4 -9.51 3.11 7.75
N HIS A 5 -8.78 2.40 6.90
CA HIS A 5 -7.52 2.88 6.34
C HIS A 5 -7.72 4.01 5.30
N ASP A 6 -8.89 4.10 4.68
CA ASP A 6 -9.24 5.09 3.68
C ASP A 6 -9.81 6.34 4.35
N LEU A 7 -8.91 7.13 4.96
CA LEU A 7 -9.26 8.29 5.81
C LEU A 7 -9.43 9.61 5.05
N GLY A 8 -9.29 9.60 3.72
CA GLY A 8 -9.28 10.82 2.92
C GLY A 8 -10.62 11.56 3.00
N GLY A 9 -10.61 12.76 3.57
CA GLY A 9 -11.82 13.59 3.73
C GLY A 9 -12.62 13.30 4.99
N GLU A 10 -12.19 12.35 5.83
CA GLU A 10 -12.85 12.05 7.10
C GLU A 10 -12.47 13.07 8.20
N GLU A 11 -13.44 13.41 9.05
CA GLU A 11 -13.25 14.35 10.17
C GLU A 11 -13.18 13.62 11.52
N GLY A 12 -12.75 14.34 12.58
CA GLY A 12 -12.85 13.85 13.96
C GLY A 12 -11.58 13.23 14.55
N TYR A 13 -10.46 13.20 13.83
CA TYR A 13 -9.18 12.65 14.31
C TYR A 13 -8.34 13.59 15.19
N GLY A 14 -8.79 14.83 15.37
CA GLY A 14 -8.05 15.84 16.13
C GLY A 14 -6.84 16.42 15.38
N PRO A 15 -6.00 17.21 16.05
CA PRO A 15 -4.83 17.83 15.44
C PRO A 15 -3.72 16.81 15.16
N VAL A 16 -2.95 17.04 14.10
CA VAL A 16 -1.72 16.28 13.80
C VAL A 16 -0.73 16.46 14.95
N GLN A 17 -0.39 15.36 15.61
CA GLN A 17 0.71 15.32 16.57
C GLN A 17 2.03 15.31 15.77
N VAL A 18 2.88 16.31 16.01
CA VAL A 18 4.19 16.42 15.36
C VAL A 18 5.25 16.40 16.44
N ASP A 19 5.93 15.28 16.56
CA ASP A 19 7.07 15.13 17.46
C ASP A 19 8.37 15.49 16.72
N TYR A 20 9.31 16.09 17.44
CA TYR A 20 10.65 16.33 16.92
C TYR A 20 11.45 15.03 17.01
N VAL A 21 11.72 14.42 15.87
CA VAL A 21 12.41 13.13 15.78
C VAL A 21 13.92 13.34 15.91
N SER A 22 14.52 12.92 17.03
CA SER A 22 15.97 12.91 17.22
C SER A 22 16.63 11.57 16.88
N GLU A 23 15.85 10.49 16.95
CA GLU A 23 16.29 9.11 16.67
C GLU A 23 15.30 8.45 15.70
N PRO A 24 15.73 7.51 14.85
CA PRO A 24 14.87 6.89 13.84
C PRO A 24 13.77 5.99 14.42
N PHE A 25 13.95 5.51 15.66
CA PHE A 25 13.02 4.61 16.35
C PHE A 25 12.87 5.04 17.81
N ASP A 26 11.64 5.03 18.32
CA ASP A 26 11.34 5.39 19.71
C ASP A 26 11.66 4.24 20.66
N LYS A 27 11.55 3.00 20.16
CA LYS A 27 11.78 1.77 20.92
C LYS A 27 12.68 0.81 20.17
N GLU A 28 13.47 0.01 20.89
CA GLU A 28 14.38 -0.95 20.25
C GLU A 28 13.67 -1.96 19.34
N TRP A 29 12.46 -2.39 19.71
CA TRP A 29 11.69 -3.36 18.91
C TRP A 29 11.28 -2.81 17.56
N GLU A 30 11.11 -1.49 17.41
CA GLU A 30 10.73 -0.85 16.15
C GLU A 30 11.84 -1.00 15.11
N GLY A 31 13.10 -0.85 15.53
CA GLY A 31 14.25 -1.10 14.67
C GLY A 31 14.41 -2.58 14.32
N ARG A 32 14.06 -3.49 15.24
CA ARG A 32 14.05 -4.95 14.97
C ARG A 32 12.98 -5.31 13.96
N GLU A 33 11.76 -4.81 14.16
CA GLU A 33 10.63 -5.01 13.25
C GLU A 33 10.94 -4.48 11.86
N TRP A 34 11.48 -3.25 11.76
CA TRP A 34 11.93 -2.72 10.48
C TRP A 34 12.95 -3.65 9.80
N GLY A 35 13.94 -4.16 10.54
CA GLY A 35 14.91 -5.12 10.01
C GLY A 35 14.27 -6.43 9.52
N ILE A 36 13.27 -6.93 10.23
CA ILE A 36 12.48 -8.12 9.84
C ILE A 36 11.76 -7.86 8.52
N ALA A 37 11.02 -6.76 8.40
CA ALA A 37 10.28 -6.40 7.18
C ALA A 37 11.19 -6.25 5.94
N GLN A 38 12.45 -5.83 6.14
CA GLN A 38 13.41 -5.73 5.06
C GLN A 38 13.96 -7.09 4.61
N CYS A 39 14.24 -8.01 5.54
CA CYS A 39 14.98 -9.23 5.26
C CYS A 39 14.11 -10.49 5.13
N ALA A 40 12.95 -10.54 5.78
CA ALA A 40 12.10 -11.73 5.86
C ALA A 40 10.88 -11.62 4.92
N ARG A 41 11.11 -11.31 3.64
CA ARG A 41 10.01 -11.21 2.67
C ARG A 41 9.55 -12.59 2.22
N THR A 42 8.27 -12.88 2.41
CA THR A 42 7.68 -14.16 2.01
C THR A 42 7.55 -14.28 0.50
N PRO A 43 7.96 -15.41 -0.11
CA PRO A 43 7.77 -15.67 -1.53
C PRO A 43 6.30 -15.55 -1.95
N ASN A 44 6.07 -15.07 -3.17
CA ASN A 44 4.74 -14.93 -3.79
C ASN A 44 3.78 -13.95 -3.12
N MET A 45 4.20 -13.23 -2.08
CA MET A 45 3.43 -12.13 -1.50
C MET A 45 3.86 -10.80 -2.10
N THR A 46 2.92 -10.13 -2.75
CA THR A 46 3.15 -8.82 -3.35
C THR A 46 3.00 -7.73 -2.30
N ILE A 47 3.55 -6.55 -2.58
CA ILE A 47 3.33 -5.36 -1.73
C ILE A 47 1.84 -5.01 -1.62
N ASP A 48 1.05 -5.33 -2.65
CA ASP A 48 -0.40 -5.06 -2.66
C ASP A 48 -1.16 -6.08 -1.81
N TRP A 49 -0.69 -7.34 -1.75
CA TRP A 49 -1.20 -8.33 -0.78
C TRP A 49 -0.92 -7.86 0.66
N TRP A 50 0.32 -7.42 0.91
CA TRP A 50 0.72 -6.92 2.22
C TRP A 50 -0.12 -5.71 2.66
N ARG A 51 -0.34 -4.76 1.74
CA ARG A 51 -1.25 -3.62 1.99
C ARG A 51 -2.67 -4.11 2.26
N TYR A 52 -3.19 -5.03 1.45
CA TYR A 52 -4.52 -5.60 1.67
C TYR A 52 -4.67 -6.23 3.05
N CYS A 53 -3.67 -6.93 3.57
CA CYS A 53 -3.69 -7.46 4.92
C CYS A 53 -3.75 -6.37 6.00
N ARG A 54 -3.02 -5.26 5.83
CA ARG A 54 -3.16 -4.09 6.71
C ARG A 54 -4.55 -3.50 6.68
N GLU A 55 -5.16 -3.47 5.51
CA GLU A 55 -6.51 -2.95 5.32
C GLU A 55 -7.58 -3.81 6.03
N LEU A 56 -7.27 -5.07 6.37
CA LEU A 56 -8.12 -6.00 7.13
C LEU A 56 -7.92 -5.94 8.65
N ILE A 57 -6.97 -5.14 9.16
CA ILE A 57 -6.77 -4.94 10.60
C ILE A 57 -8.04 -4.37 11.22
N MET A 58 -8.39 -4.82 12.43
CA MET A 58 -9.55 -4.32 13.16
C MET A 58 -9.48 -2.80 13.31
N PRO A 59 -10.59 -2.05 13.12
CA PRO A 59 -10.50 -0.59 13.07
C PRO A 59 -9.91 0.06 14.32
N GLU A 60 -10.19 -0.49 15.50
CA GLU A 60 -9.62 -0.04 16.77
C GLU A 60 -8.10 -0.21 16.79
N ASP A 61 -7.61 -1.37 16.35
CA ASP A 61 -6.17 -1.66 16.27
C ASP A 61 -5.48 -0.74 15.24
N TYR A 62 -6.09 -0.55 14.06
CA TYR A 62 -5.52 0.28 13.00
C TYR A 62 -5.33 1.75 13.44
N LEU A 63 -6.29 2.29 14.19
CA LEU A 63 -6.29 3.71 14.61
C LEU A 63 -5.48 3.97 15.88
N SER A 64 -5.27 2.98 16.74
CA SER A 64 -4.70 3.19 18.08
C SER A 64 -3.30 2.61 18.27
N ARG A 65 -2.87 1.65 17.45
CA ARG A 65 -1.58 0.97 17.62
C ARG A 65 -0.44 1.75 16.96
N PRO A 66 0.80 1.63 17.49
CA PRO A 66 1.98 2.23 16.86
C PRO A 66 2.15 1.76 15.40
N TYR A 67 2.74 2.61 14.56
CA TYR A 67 2.84 2.34 13.13
C TYR A 67 3.56 1.02 12.81
N LEU A 68 4.72 0.78 13.41
CA LEU A 68 5.50 -0.45 13.19
C LEU A 68 4.88 -1.67 13.88
N ASP A 69 4.01 -1.47 14.86
CA ASP A 69 3.26 -2.58 15.46
C ASP A 69 2.22 -3.14 14.44
N SER A 70 1.59 -2.25 13.66
CA SER A 70 0.73 -2.67 12.55
C SER A 70 1.49 -3.38 11.41
N TRP A 71 2.80 -3.09 11.25
CA TRP A 71 3.65 -3.80 10.30
C TRP A 71 3.92 -5.21 10.81
N ALA A 72 4.31 -5.35 12.08
CA ALA A 72 4.54 -6.65 12.71
C ALA A 72 3.31 -7.58 12.60
N GLN A 73 2.12 -7.04 12.87
CA GLN A 73 0.87 -7.78 12.70
C GLN A 73 0.67 -8.30 11.27
N THR A 74 1.07 -7.52 10.27
CA THR A 74 0.94 -7.88 8.85
C THR A 74 2.00 -8.88 8.43
N ASP A 75 3.25 -8.68 8.84
CA ASP A 75 4.36 -9.58 8.58
C ASP A 75 4.10 -10.96 9.19
N PHE A 76 3.58 -11.03 10.42
CA PHE A 76 3.15 -12.30 10.99
C PHE A 76 2.06 -13.00 10.17
N ALA A 77 1.09 -12.26 9.63
CA ALA A 77 0.11 -12.84 8.72
C ALA A 77 0.76 -13.41 7.45
N THR A 78 1.77 -12.72 6.90
CA THR A 78 2.54 -13.25 5.76
C THR A 78 3.26 -14.55 6.11
N TYR A 79 3.90 -14.61 7.28
CA TYR A 79 4.69 -15.78 7.71
C TYR A 79 3.81 -16.99 7.98
N ILE A 80 2.62 -16.77 8.55
CA ILE A 80 1.63 -17.82 8.75
C ILE A 80 1.14 -18.35 7.40
N GLU A 81 0.76 -17.46 6.48
CA GLU A 81 0.28 -17.86 5.14
C GLU A 81 1.37 -18.57 4.33
N ALA A 82 2.63 -18.15 4.47
CA ALA A 82 3.78 -18.82 3.84
C ALA A 82 4.16 -20.15 4.50
N GLY A 83 3.54 -20.50 5.65
CA GLY A 83 3.86 -21.69 6.43
C GLY A 83 5.22 -21.65 7.12
N TRP A 84 5.78 -20.46 7.31
CA TRP A 84 7.06 -20.26 8.01
C TRP A 84 6.91 -20.38 9.53
N ILE A 85 5.78 -19.94 10.05
CA ILE A 85 5.39 -20.06 11.46
C ILE A 85 3.91 -20.45 11.54
N SER A 86 3.49 -21.08 12.63
CA SER A 86 2.08 -21.40 12.91
C SER A 86 1.51 -20.56 14.05
N LEU A 87 0.18 -20.47 14.12
CA LEU A 87 -0.51 -19.82 15.26
C LEU A 87 -0.20 -20.51 16.59
N GLU A 88 0.00 -21.84 16.58
CA GLU A 88 0.34 -22.62 17.77
C GLU A 88 1.76 -22.28 18.27
N GLU A 89 2.73 -22.10 17.36
CA GLU A 89 4.08 -21.65 17.70
C GLU A 89 4.09 -20.24 18.32
N ILE A 90 3.22 -19.36 17.83
CA ILE A 90 3.06 -18.01 18.39
C ILE A 90 2.45 -18.07 19.79
N ASP A 91 1.38 -18.85 19.99
CA ASP A 91 0.70 -18.98 21.29
C ASP A 91 1.63 -19.57 22.36
N HIS A 92 2.38 -20.62 22.01
CA HIS A 92 3.30 -21.27 22.93
C HIS A 92 4.67 -20.60 23.02
N GLN A 93 4.96 -19.64 22.14
CA GLN A 93 6.24 -18.94 22.04
C GLN A 93 7.45 -19.88 21.92
N VAL A 94 7.25 -21.04 21.30
CA VAL A 94 8.28 -22.04 21.05
C VAL A 94 8.13 -22.57 19.63
N SER A 95 9.26 -22.85 18.99
CA SER A 95 9.25 -23.60 17.72
C SER A 95 8.69 -24.99 17.97
N LEU A 96 7.63 -25.36 17.25
CA LEU A 96 7.02 -26.68 17.26
C LEU A 96 7.52 -27.53 16.09
N SER A 97 8.13 -26.87 15.10
CA SER A 97 8.95 -27.54 14.10
C SER A 97 10.06 -28.36 14.77
N SER A 98 10.08 -29.65 14.45
CA SER A 98 11.18 -30.56 14.76
C SER A 98 12.28 -30.54 13.70
N MET A 99 12.24 -29.61 12.73
CA MET A 99 13.34 -29.45 11.79
C MET A 99 14.55 -28.89 12.53
N ASP A 100 15.52 -29.75 12.81
CA ASP A 100 16.90 -29.31 12.96
C ASP A 100 17.27 -28.62 11.64
N TYR A 101 17.26 -27.29 11.61
CA TYR A 101 17.82 -26.55 10.50
C TYR A 101 19.33 -26.86 10.49
N SER A 102 19.71 -27.87 9.71
CA SER A 102 21.08 -28.32 9.57
C SER A 102 21.85 -27.53 8.51
N GLY A 103 21.25 -26.47 7.96
CA GLY A 103 21.89 -25.55 7.04
C GLY A 103 22.75 -24.54 7.82
N ASP A 104 23.81 -24.06 7.20
CA ASP A 104 24.51 -22.90 7.74
C ASP A 104 23.55 -21.71 7.75
N LEU A 105 23.57 -20.96 8.86
CA LEU A 105 22.92 -19.65 8.89
C LEU A 105 23.54 -18.79 7.78
N LEU A 106 22.72 -18.00 7.09
CA LEU A 106 23.24 -17.00 6.18
C LEU A 106 24.19 -16.07 6.95
N PRO A 107 25.33 -15.67 6.35
CA PRO A 107 26.24 -14.74 7.00
C PRO A 107 25.50 -13.44 7.33
N ALA A 108 25.80 -12.87 8.50
CA ALA A 108 25.24 -11.59 8.90
C ALA A 108 25.60 -10.51 7.86
N THR A 109 24.59 -9.79 7.37
CA THR A 109 24.78 -8.66 6.46
C THR A 109 25.42 -7.50 7.21
N SER A 110 26.50 -6.92 6.68
CA SER A 110 27.12 -5.77 7.32
C SER A 110 26.33 -4.49 7.03
N ALA A 111 26.47 -3.46 7.88
CA ALA A 111 25.89 -2.16 7.63
C ALA A 111 26.34 -1.56 6.28
N GLN A 112 27.57 -1.86 5.84
CA GLN A 112 28.10 -1.40 4.57
C GLN A 112 27.42 -2.07 3.38
N ASP A 113 27.08 -3.36 3.51
CA ASP A 113 26.37 -4.11 2.48
C ASP A 113 24.93 -3.60 2.34
N ILE A 114 24.25 -3.33 3.45
CA ILE A 114 22.90 -2.73 3.45
C ILE A 114 22.92 -1.36 2.77
N LEU A 115 23.86 -0.48 3.11
CA LEU A 115 23.97 0.84 2.48
C LEU A 115 24.21 0.75 0.97
N LEU A 116 24.97 -0.26 0.53
CA LEU A 116 25.20 -0.50 -0.89
C LEU A 116 23.96 -1.05 -1.60
N ASP A 117 23.24 -1.98 -0.97
CA ASP A 117 21.99 -2.51 -1.49
C ASP A 117 20.94 -1.39 -1.62
N GLU A 118 20.66 -0.67 -0.54
CA GLU A 118 19.70 0.45 -0.50
C GLU A 118 20.02 1.52 -1.55
N ARG A 119 21.30 1.87 -1.74
CA ARG A 119 21.71 2.85 -2.75
C ARG A 119 21.37 2.41 -4.18
N ASN A 120 21.43 1.10 -4.43
CA ASN A 120 21.16 0.52 -5.73
C ASN A 120 19.73 -0.01 -5.86
N HIS A 121 18.95 0.02 -4.77
CA HIS A 121 17.62 -0.55 -4.70
C HIS A 121 16.65 0.31 -5.51
N ALA A 122 16.15 -0.25 -6.61
CA ALA A 122 15.13 0.38 -7.44
C ALA A 122 14.09 -0.68 -7.84
N VAL A 123 12.98 -0.73 -7.12
CA VAL A 123 11.83 -1.57 -7.50
C VAL A 123 11.01 -0.82 -8.54
N ARG A 124 10.89 -1.41 -9.73
CA ARG A 124 9.99 -0.93 -10.78
C ARG A 124 8.74 -1.79 -10.81
N TYR A 125 7.59 -1.12 -10.82
CA TYR A 125 6.27 -1.76 -10.96
C TYR A 125 5.67 -1.51 -12.36
N ASP A 126 6.42 -0.82 -13.22
CA ASP A 126 6.02 -0.55 -14.59
C ASP A 126 6.54 -1.62 -15.56
N ALA A 127 5.75 -1.89 -16.60
CA ALA A 127 6.12 -2.78 -17.69
C ALA A 127 5.39 -2.35 -18.97
N PRO A 128 5.97 -2.62 -20.16
CA PRO A 128 5.25 -2.41 -21.41
C PRO A 128 4.06 -3.36 -21.54
N ILE A 129 2.96 -2.87 -22.11
CA ILE A 129 1.79 -3.66 -22.52
C ILE A 129 1.44 -3.36 -23.98
N GLU A 130 0.77 -4.29 -24.67
CA GLU A 130 0.45 -4.16 -26.10
C GLU A 130 -0.71 -3.20 -26.38
N SER A 131 -1.64 -3.03 -25.44
CA SER A 131 -2.81 -2.17 -25.62
C SER A 131 -2.44 -0.69 -25.56
N ASP A 132 -3.02 0.11 -26.46
CA ASP A 132 -2.91 1.57 -26.42
C ASP A 132 -3.69 2.17 -25.23
N PRO A 133 -3.25 3.32 -24.68
CA PRO A 133 -3.99 4.02 -23.63
C PRO A 133 -5.33 4.56 -24.15
N VAL A 134 -6.40 4.34 -23.39
CA VAL A 134 -7.76 4.79 -23.70
C VAL A 134 -7.90 6.29 -23.48
N PHE A 135 -7.17 6.86 -22.51
CA PHE A 135 -7.26 8.27 -22.16
C PHE A 135 -5.99 9.06 -22.53
N SER A 136 -6.17 10.33 -22.84
CA SER A 136 -5.09 11.28 -23.16
C SER A 136 -5.05 12.44 -22.17
N THR A 137 -3.88 13.06 -21.99
CA THR A 137 -3.73 14.28 -21.17
C THR A 137 -4.71 15.37 -21.59
N GLY A 138 -5.37 16.00 -20.62
CA GLY A 138 -6.41 17.01 -20.81
C GLY A 138 -7.82 16.45 -20.98
N GLN A 139 -7.99 15.14 -21.11
CA GLN A 139 -9.31 14.52 -21.25
C GLN A 139 -10.08 14.51 -19.92
N SER A 140 -11.35 14.89 -19.99
CA SER A 140 -12.29 14.80 -18.86
C SER A 140 -12.72 13.35 -18.63
N ILE A 141 -12.71 12.93 -17.37
CA ILE A 141 -13.12 11.59 -16.95
C ILE A 141 -14.10 11.64 -15.78
N ILE A 142 -14.73 10.51 -15.51
CA ILE A 142 -15.45 10.24 -14.27
C ILE A 142 -14.89 8.93 -13.69
N THR A 143 -14.52 8.95 -12.43
CA THR A 143 -14.07 7.73 -11.72
C THR A 143 -15.24 6.78 -11.47
N ASN A 144 -14.94 5.50 -11.28
CA ASN A 144 -15.96 4.51 -10.95
C ASN A 144 -16.70 4.90 -9.66
N LYS A 145 -18.02 4.72 -9.67
CA LYS A 145 -18.89 5.04 -8.54
C LYS A 145 -18.87 3.98 -7.44
N GLN A 146 -18.68 2.73 -7.83
CA GLN A 146 -18.80 1.57 -6.94
C GLN A 146 -17.40 1.11 -6.53
N GLY A 147 -17.22 0.92 -5.22
CA GLY A 147 -16.10 0.14 -4.71
C GLY A 147 -16.36 -1.36 -4.82
N HIS A 148 -15.39 -2.16 -4.40
CA HIS A 148 -15.57 -3.60 -4.19
C HIS A 148 -14.89 -4.05 -2.90
N ARG A 149 -15.19 -5.29 -2.47
CA ARG A 149 -14.71 -5.84 -1.19
C ARG A 149 -13.19 -6.03 -1.14
N GLY A 150 -12.56 -6.38 -2.26
CA GLY A 150 -11.10 -6.58 -2.33
C GLY A 150 -10.26 -5.29 -2.28
N HIS A 151 -8.95 -5.47 -2.28
CA HIS A 151 -7.94 -4.41 -2.36
C HIS A 151 -8.14 -3.53 -3.58
N THR A 152 -8.11 -2.21 -3.40
CA THR A 152 -8.22 -1.24 -4.50
C THR A 152 -7.53 0.06 -4.10
N ARG A 153 -7.12 0.87 -5.09
CA ARG A 153 -6.48 2.17 -4.84
C ARG A 153 -7.34 3.36 -5.27
N LEU A 154 -8.63 3.14 -5.54
CA LEU A 154 -9.60 4.22 -5.74
C LEU A 154 -10.24 4.62 -4.38
N PRO A 155 -9.78 5.72 -3.76
CA PRO A 155 -10.29 6.13 -2.45
C PRO A 155 -11.74 6.58 -2.53
N GLN A 156 -12.47 6.42 -1.43
CA GLN A 156 -13.90 6.65 -1.35
C GLN A 156 -14.31 8.06 -1.76
N TYR A 157 -13.59 9.08 -1.27
CA TYR A 157 -13.88 10.50 -1.58
C TYR A 157 -13.75 10.85 -3.06
N ALA A 158 -13.05 10.02 -3.85
CA ALA A 158 -12.85 10.26 -5.28
C ALA A 158 -13.82 9.47 -6.16
N ARG A 159 -14.67 8.59 -5.63
CA ARG A 159 -15.55 7.72 -6.42
C ARG A 159 -16.70 8.49 -7.06
N GLY A 160 -16.92 8.26 -8.36
CA GLY A 160 -17.97 8.94 -9.11
C GLY A 160 -17.71 10.42 -9.39
N VAL A 161 -16.51 10.91 -9.09
CA VAL A 161 -16.14 12.33 -9.20
C VAL A 161 -15.53 12.62 -10.57
N ARG A 162 -15.88 13.80 -11.10
CA ARG A 162 -15.31 14.34 -12.35
C ARG A 162 -13.89 14.87 -12.12
N GLY A 163 -12.97 14.42 -12.97
CA GLY A 163 -11.57 14.86 -13.00
C GLY A 163 -11.06 15.05 -14.42
N VAL A 164 -9.79 15.40 -14.56
CA VAL A 164 -9.10 15.57 -15.85
C VAL A 164 -7.78 14.80 -15.80
N ILE A 165 -7.42 14.10 -16.88
CA ILE A 165 -6.10 13.46 -16.99
C ILE A 165 -5.03 14.56 -17.00
N HIS A 166 -4.14 14.54 -16.02
CA HIS A 166 -3.02 15.46 -15.92
C HIS A 166 -1.74 14.89 -16.55
N ALA A 167 -1.44 13.62 -16.26
CA ALA A 167 -0.25 12.95 -16.76
C ALA A 167 -0.53 11.46 -17.03
N TYR A 168 0.25 10.87 -17.93
CA TYR A 168 0.25 9.45 -18.25
C TYR A 168 1.63 8.87 -17.92
N HIS A 169 1.65 7.74 -17.21
CA HIS A 169 2.87 7.16 -16.63
C HIS A 169 3.28 5.83 -17.26
N GLY A 170 2.66 5.42 -18.38
CA GLY A 170 2.82 4.06 -18.88
C GLY A 170 1.93 3.07 -18.13
N ALA A 171 2.24 1.78 -18.25
CA ALA A 171 1.50 0.73 -17.58
C ALA A 171 2.22 0.24 -16.32
N HIS A 172 1.45 0.04 -15.24
CA HIS A 172 1.91 -0.42 -13.95
C HIS A 172 1.07 -1.60 -13.48
N VAL A 173 1.63 -2.45 -12.61
CA VAL A 173 0.89 -3.52 -11.94
C VAL A 173 -0.40 -2.97 -11.33
N LEU A 174 -1.54 -3.60 -11.65
CA LEU A 174 -2.86 -3.30 -11.11
C LEU A 174 -2.98 -3.87 -9.69
N PRO A 175 -3.10 -3.04 -8.64
CA PRO A 175 -3.06 -3.49 -7.25
C PRO A 175 -4.16 -4.49 -6.92
N ASP A 176 -5.35 -4.32 -7.49
CA ASP A 176 -6.53 -5.15 -7.23
C ASP A 176 -6.29 -6.62 -7.58
N GLN A 177 -5.50 -6.87 -8.62
CA GLN A 177 -5.15 -8.22 -9.08
C GLN A 177 -3.85 -8.69 -8.42
N SER A 178 -2.90 -7.79 -8.21
CA SER A 178 -1.62 -8.06 -7.55
C SER A 178 -1.81 -8.56 -6.11
N ALA A 179 -2.76 -8.00 -5.38
CA ALA A 179 -3.15 -8.47 -4.05
C ALA A 179 -3.74 -9.88 -4.04
N GLN A 180 -4.06 -10.44 -5.20
CA GLN A 180 -4.54 -11.81 -5.39
C GLN A 180 -3.46 -12.70 -6.04
N GLY A 181 -2.20 -12.26 -6.04
CA GLY A 181 -1.07 -12.96 -6.66
C GLY A 181 -1.05 -12.91 -8.19
N ARG A 182 -1.85 -12.03 -8.82
CA ARG A 182 -1.95 -11.92 -10.29
C ARG A 182 -1.33 -10.61 -10.77
N GLN A 183 -0.18 -10.71 -11.44
CA GLN A 183 0.53 -9.55 -11.99
C GLN A 183 -0.04 -9.13 -13.35
N ILE A 184 -1.12 -8.37 -13.32
CA ILE A 184 -1.73 -7.75 -14.50
C ILE A 184 -1.30 -6.29 -14.53
N HIS A 185 -0.84 -5.79 -15.68
CA HIS A 185 -0.46 -4.38 -15.84
C HIS A 185 -1.57 -3.61 -16.54
N GLN A 186 -1.76 -2.35 -16.15
CA GLN A 186 -2.72 -1.42 -16.76
C GLN A 186 -2.12 -0.02 -16.84
N HIS A 187 -2.57 0.76 -17.82
CA HIS A 187 -2.21 2.17 -17.95
C HIS A 187 -2.53 2.94 -16.66
N LEU A 188 -1.59 3.79 -16.23
CA LEU A 188 -1.67 4.58 -15.02
C LEU A 188 -1.65 6.07 -15.36
N TYR A 189 -2.54 6.82 -14.74
CA TYR A 189 -2.71 8.25 -14.98
C TYR A 189 -2.70 9.02 -13.67
N SER A 190 -2.02 10.17 -13.63
CA SER A 190 -2.37 11.19 -12.62
C SER A 190 -3.62 11.91 -13.08
N VAL A 191 -4.68 11.82 -12.29
CA VAL A 191 -5.93 12.55 -12.49
C VAL A 191 -5.97 13.73 -11.53
N VAL A 192 -6.26 14.92 -12.06
CA VAL A 192 -6.46 16.12 -11.26
C VAL A 192 -7.94 16.39 -11.03
N PHE A 193 -8.27 16.69 -9.78
CA PHE A 193 -9.61 17.05 -9.34
C PHE A 193 -9.57 18.44 -8.73
N ALA A 194 -10.56 19.27 -9.04
CA ALA A 194 -10.81 20.47 -8.25
C ALA A 194 -11.29 20.04 -6.86
N SER A 195 -10.84 20.72 -5.81
CA SER A 195 -11.31 20.45 -4.44
C SER A 195 -12.84 20.53 -4.35
N SER A 196 -13.47 21.51 -4.99
CA SER A 196 -14.93 21.65 -5.04
C SER A 196 -15.68 20.51 -5.74
N ASN A 197 -15.01 19.70 -6.57
CA ASN A 197 -15.63 18.51 -7.16
C ASN A 197 -15.69 17.33 -6.19
N LEU A 198 -14.76 17.29 -5.24
CA LEU A 198 -14.60 16.19 -4.30
C LEU A 198 -15.31 16.52 -2.95
N TRP A 199 -15.35 17.80 -2.55
CA TRP A 199 -15.99 18.31 -1.33
C TRP A 199 -16.97 19.45 -1.67
N PRO A 200 -18.30 19.20 -1.69
CA PRO A 200 -19.30 20.17 -2.11
C PRO A 200 -19.35 21.48 -1.30
N GLU A 201 -18.92 21.45 -0.04
CA GLU A 201 -18.83 22.58 0.88
C GLU A 201 -17.71 23.57 0.53
N ILE A 202 -16.75 23.16 -0.31
CA ILE A 202 -15.67 24.02 -0.75
C ILE A 202 -16.16 24.93 -1.89
N HIS A 203 -16.11 26.24 -1.66
CA HIS A 203 -16.46 27.27 -2.62
C HIS A 203 -15.27 28.17 -2.92
N ASP A 204 -15.14 28.60 -4.18
CA ASP A 204 -14.11 29.54 -4.67
C ASP A 204 -12.64 29.15 -4.38
N SER A 205 -12.36 27.88 -4.09
CA SER A 205 -11.01 27.35 -3.96
C SER A 205 -10.37 27.08 -5.32
N LYS A 206 -9.07 27.35 -5.42
CA LYS A 206 -8.23 26.99 -6.58
C LYS A 206 -7.44 25.71 -6.34
N ASP A 207 -7.63 25.09 -5.18
CA ASP A 207 -6.87 23.93 -4.76
C ASP A 207 -7.28 22.70 -5.56
N LYS A 208 -6.32 21.80 -5.70
CA LYS A 208 -6.45 20.61 -6.54
C LYS A 208 -5.86 19.43 -5.81
N VAL A 209 -6.51 18.28 -5.99
CA VAL A 209 -6.03 16.99 -5.52
C VAL A 209 -5.65 16.17 -6.74
N PHE A 210 -4.47 15.53 -6.68
CA PHE A 210 -3.97 14.67 -7.73
C PHE A 210 -3.95 13.23 -7.21
N LEU A 211 -4.51 12.31 -7.99
CA LEU A 211 -4.52 10.89 -7.67
C LEU A 211 -4.02 10.09 -8.84
N ASP A 212 -3.14 9.13 -8.56
CA ASP A 212 -2.72 8.16 -9.55
C ASP A 212 -3.74 7.02 -9.60
N LEU A 213 -4.42 6.90 -10.74
CA LEU A 213 -5.54 5.97 -10.94
C LEU A 213 -5.31 5.14 -12.20
N TRP A 214 -5.54 3.83 -12.08
CA TRP A 214 -5.44 2.90 -13.19
C TRP A 214 -6.60 3.09 -14.18
N GLU A 215 -6.36 2.76 -15.44
CA GLU A 215 -7.31 2.94 -16.55
C GLU A 215 -8.71 2.38 -16.27
N SER A 216 -8.78 1.18 -15.65
CA SER A 216 -10.05 0.54 -15.32
C SER A 216 -10.86 1.25 -14.24
N TYR A 217 -10.26 2.21 -13.52
CA TYR A 217 -10.95 3.04 -12.53
C TYR A 217 -11.72 4.20 -13.16
N LEU A 218 -11.54 4.44 -14.48
CA LEU A 218 -11.97 5.65 -15.16
C LEU A 218 -12.97 5.33 -16.28
N THR A 219 -13.86 6.28 -16.53
CA THR A 219 -14.77 6.30 -17.67
C THR A 219 -14.71 7.67 -18.33
N ALA A 220 -14.91 7.74 -19.65
CA ALA A 220 -14.93 9.03 -20.34
C ALA A 220 -16.10 9.89 -19.84
N ALA A 221 -15.83 11.15 -19.47
CA ALA A 221 -16.89 12.09 -19.15
C ALA A 221 -17.55 12.55 -20.45
N SER A 222 -18.89 12.48 -20.49
CA SER A 222 -19.70 13.21 -21.47
C SER A 222 -19.86 14.67 -21.07
#